data_AF-A0A537RNI8-F1
#
_entry.id   AF-A0A537RNI8-F1
#
_cell.length_a   1.000
_cell.length_b   1.000
_cell.length_c   1.000
_cell.angle_alpha   90.00
_cell.angle_beta   90.00
_cell.angle_gamma   90.00
#
_symmetry.space_group_name_H-M   'P 1'
#
loop_
_entity.id
_entity.type
_entity.pdbx_description
1 polymer ?
#
loop_
_entity_poly.entity_id
_entity_poly.type
_entity_poly.pdbx_seq_one_letter_code
_entity_poly.pdbx_strand_id
1 'polypeptide(L)' 'MRLDCGIDFGPFTIAYQTYGTLNPDRSNAILVCHALTGDQYAADPHPLTGKPGWWETMVGPGRVLDT' A
#
# COMPACT_ATOMS: atom_id res chain seq x y z
N MET A 1 9.47 -17.92 -5.57
CA MET A 1 10.07 -16.72 -6.21
C MET A 1 11.57 -16.77 -5.98
N ARG A 2 12.37 -16.58 -7.04
CA ARG A 2 13.82 -16.45 -6.90
C ARG A 2 14.13 -15.07 -6.36
N LEU A 3 14.84 -15.00 -5.23
CA LEU A 3 15.34 -13.76 -4.65
C LEU A 3 16.65 -13.33 -5.32
N ASP A 4 17.00 -12.04 -5.22
CA ASP A 4 18.26 -11.49 -5.74
C ASP A 4 19.50 -12.17 -5.12
N CYS A 5 19.39 -12.69 -3.90
CA CYS A 5 20.44 -13.47 -3.24
C CYS A 5 20.59 -14.91 -3.77
N GLY A 6 19.83 -15.30 -4.79
CA GLY A 6 19.90 -16.62 -5.42
C GLY A 6 19.05 -17.70 -4.75
N ILE A 7 18.42 -17.41 -3.63
CA ILE A 7 17.57 -18.36 -2.88
C ILE A 7 16.14 -18.38 -3.43
N ASP A 8 15.55 -19.56 -3.53
CA ASP A 8 14.13 -19.73 -3.83
C ASP A 8 13.30 -19.60 -2.55
N PHE A 9 12.36 -18.65 -2.56
CA PHE A 9 11.47 -18.36 -1.44
C PHE A 9 10.01 -18.62 -1.83
N GLY A 10 9.32 -19.46 -1.06
CA GLY A 10 7.88 -19.65 -1.21
C GLY A 10 7.34 -20.94 -0.57
N PRO A 11 6.00 -21.04 -0.43
CA PRO A 11 5.01 -20.00 -0.75
C PRO A 11 5.04 -18.84 0.26
N PHE A 12 4.58 -17.65 -0.15
CA PHE A 12 4.45 -16.49 0.75
C PHE A 12 3.21 -15.67 0.39
N THR A 13 2.77 -14.85 1.35
CA THR A 13 1.64 -13.94 1.22
C THR A 13 2.12 -12.52 1.46
N ILE A 14 1.64 -11.57 0.66
CA ILE A 14 1.88 -10.14 0.86
C ILE A 14 0.54 -9.47 1.18
N ALA A 15 0.49 -8.73 2.28
CA ALA A 15 -0.64 -7.86 2.59
C ALA A 15 -0.53 -6.57 1.79
N TYR A 16 -1.66 -6.06 1.32
CA TYR A 16 -1.75 -4.78 0.61
C TYR A 16 -3.09 -4.10 0.92
N GLN A 17 -3.18 -2.81 0.63
CA GLN A 17 -4.41 -2.01 0.68
C GLN A 17 -4.49 -1.15 -0.58
N THR A 18 -5.70 -0.92 -1.07
CA THR A 18 -5.96 -0.04 -2.22
C THR A 18 -6.86 1.11 -1.82
N TYR A 19 -6.60 2.27 -2.41
CA TYR A 19 -7.37 3.49 -2.22
C TYR A 19 -7.89 3.95 -3.59
N GLY A 20 -9.16 4.35 -3.67
CA GLY A 20 -9.80 4.75 -4.91
C GLY A 20 -10.18 3.58 -5.81
N THR A 21 -10.32 3.85 -7.11
CA THR A 21 -10.77 2.88 -8.12
C THR A 21 -9.84 2.88 -9.34
N LEU A 22 -9.43 1.68 -9.78
CA LEU A 22 -8.66 1.52 -11.01
C LEU A 22 -9.54 1.84 -12.22
N ASN A 23 -9.06 2.70 -13.11
CA ASN A 23 -9.78 3.06 -14.33
C ASN A 23 -9.78 1.92 -15.37
N PRO A 24 -10.69 1.92 -16.37
CA PRO A 24 -10.86 0.80 -17.30
C PRO A 24 -9.60 0.43 -18.12
N ASP A 25 -8.80 1.42 -18.51
CA ASP A 25 -7.53 1.26 -19.23
C ASP A 25 -6.33 1.01 -18.29
N ARG A 26 -6.55 1.02 -16.98
CA ARG A 26 -5.56 0.74 -15.91
C ARG A 26 -4.36 1.68 -15.93
N SER A 27 -4.54 2.91 -16.39
CA SER A 27 -3.50 3.92 -16.52
C SER A 27 -3.28 4.76 -15.25
N ASN A 28 -4.11 4.59 -14.21
CA ASN A 28 -4.06 5.39 -12.98
C ASN A 28 -3.50 4.66 -11.74
N ALA A 29 -2.79 3.54 -11.90
CA ALA A 29 -2.21 2.82 -10.76
C ALA A 29 -0.94 3.51 -10.24
N ILE A 30 -0.89 3.77 -8.92
CA ILE A 30 0.28 4.27 -8.20
C ILE A 30 0.65 3.27 -7.09
N LEU A 31 1.91 2.83 -7.05
CA LEU A 31 2.42 1.97 -5.99
C LEU A 31 3.14 2.80 -4.93
N VAL A 32 2.69 2.70 -3.68
CA VAL A 32 3.33 3.33 -2.53
C VAL A 32 4.08 2.27 -1.72
N CYS A 33 5.39 2.45 -1.55
CA CYS A 33 6.19 1.63 -0.65
C CYS A 33 6.25 2.30 0.72
N HIS A 34 5.97 1.55 1.78
CA HIS A 34 6.05 2.06 3.14
C HIS A 34 7.52 2.15 3.62
N ALA A 35 7.74 2.94 4.68
CA ALA A 35 9.01 2.93 5.41
C ALA A 35 9.21 1.61 6.19
N LEU A 36 10.41 1.39 6.73
CA LEU A 36 10.77 0.13 7.42
C LEU A 36 9.79 -0.28 8.54
N THR A 37 9.25 0.68 9.30
CA THR A 37 8.33 0.44 10.42
C THR A 37 6.86 0.65 10.05
N GLY A 38 6.55 0.88 8.78
CA GLY A 38 5.19 1.05 8.27
C GLY A 38 4.54 -0.27 7.89
N ASP A 39 3.27 -0.18 7.48
CA ASP A 39 2.44 -1.29 7.03
C ASP A 39 1.58 -0.85 5.82
N GLN A 40 0.66 -1.71 5.39
CA GLN A 40 -0.21 -1.42 4.24
C GLN A 40 -1.26 -0.32 4.51
N TYR A 41 -1.49 0.11 5.75
CA TYR A 41 -2.52 1.09 6.10
C TYR A 41 -1.98 2.53 5.97
N ALA A 42 -1.84 2.98 4.73
CA ALA A 42 -1.38 4.34 4.45
C ALA A 42 -2.41 5.41 4.85
N ALA A 43 -3.70 5.21 4.59
CA ALA A 43 -4.74 6.22 4.80
C ALA A 43 -5.93 5.78 5.66
N ASP A 44 -6.02 4.49 6.00
CA ASP A 44 -7.09 3.94 6.83
C ASP A 44 -6.61 3.71 8.26
N PRO A 45 -7.51 3.74 9.26
CA PRO A 45 -7.18 3.30 10.60
C PRO A 45 -6.75 1.83 10.62
N HIS A 46 -5.66 1.53 11.32
CA HIS A 46 -5.19 0.16 11.45
C HIS A 46 -6.19 -0.68 12.26
N PRO A 47 -6.69 -1.84 11.76
CA PRO A 47 -7.82 -2.55 12.36
C PRO A 47 -7.55 -3.13 13.75
N LEU A 48 -6.29 -3.48 14.06
CA LEU A 48 -5.92 -4.00 15.38
C LEU A 48 -5.48 -2.92 16.38
N THR A 49 -4.78 -1.88 15.94
CA THR A 49 -4.18 -0.89 16.85
C THR A 49 -4.99 0.39 16.98
N GLY A 50 -5.92 0.64 16.06
CA GLY A 50 -6.72 1.88 16.00
C GLY A 50 -5.90 3.12 15.63
N LYS A 51 -4.60 2.98 15.32
CA LYS A 51 -3.76 4.11 14.89
C LYS A 51 -4.26 4.63 13.54
N PRO A 52 -4.19 5.95 13.29
CA PRO A 52 -4.50 6.52 11.99
C PRO A 52 -3.53 6.00 10.93
N GLY A 53 -3.91 6.13 9.66
CA GLY A 53 -3.05 5.79 8.54
C GLY A 53 -1.77 6.65 8.57
N TRP A 54 -0.62 6.03 8.35
CA TRP A 54 0.68 6.71 8.52
C TRP A 54 0.93 7.82 7.48
N TRP A 55 0.10 7.88 6.43
CA TRP A 55 0.11 8.85 5.33
C TRP A 55 -1.30 9.30 4.91
N GLU A 56 -2.23 9.40 5.87
CA GLU A 56 -3.34 10.37 5.73
C GLU A 56 -2.71 11.77 5.49
N THR A 57 -3.39 12.87 5.24
CA THR A 57 -2.76 14.11 4.68
C THR A 57 -2.24 13.96 3.23
N MET A 58 -1.58 12.86 2.85
CA MET A 58 -1.05 12.67 1.49
C MET A 58 -1.99 11.89 0.58
N VAL A 59 -2.68 10.87 1.09
CA VAL A 59 -3.56 9.97 0.32
C VAL A 59 -5.03 10.22 0.67
N GLY A 60 -5.89 10.40 -0.34
CA GLY A 60 -7.34 10.56 -0.18
C GLY A 60 -7.96 11.67 -1.04
N PRO A 61 -9.29 11.84 -1.04
CA PRO A 61 -9.98 12.79 -1.90
C PRO A 61 -9.46 14.23 -1.76
N GLY A 62 -9.00 14.82 -2.87
CA GLY A 62 -8.46 16.17 -2.94
C GLY A 62 -7.05 16.36 -2.34
N ARG A 63 -6.33 15.26 -2.05
CA ARG A 63 -4.95 15.28 -1.54
C ARG A 63 -3.94 15.08 -2.67
N VAL A 64 -2.64 15.05 -2.32
CA VAL A 64 -1.54 14.92 -3.30
C VAL A 64 -1.66 13.63 -4.12
N LEU A 65 -1.97 12.52 -3.44
CA LEU A 65 -2.40 11.28 -4.06
C LEU A 65 -3.92 11.23 -3.94
N ASP A 66 -4.58 11.79 -4.96
CA ASP A 66 -6.04 11.87 -5.05
C ASP A 66 -6.63 10.52 -5.48
N THR A 67 -7.62 10.03 -4.73
CA THR A 67 -8.14 8.66 -4.84
C THR A 67 -9.65 8.61 -4.69
#